data_AF-A0A940CUB0-F1
#
_entry.id   AF-A0A940CUB0-F1
#
_cell.length_a   1.000
_cell.length_b   1.000
_cell.length_c   1.000
_cell.angle_alpha   90.00
_cell.angle_beta   90.00
_cell.angle_gamma   90.00
#
_symmetry.space_group_name_H-M   'P 1'
#
loop_
_entity.id
_entity.type
_entity.pdbx_description
1 polymer ?
#
loop_
_entity_poly.entity_id
_entity_poly.type
_entity_poly.pdbx_seq_one_letter_code
_entity_poly.pdbx_strand_id
1 'polypeptide(L)'
;MRIYETMFVVKPDISEEERENLANGVVEFLQEKVGAQVDKVDRLGIKKTAYPLEKYNEADYTVVYFRCTGEKLTELETYFKVRPEFLRWQTFRREDLEKKEKKQGKKEEVSENTEKVEE
;
A
#
# COMPACT_ATOMS: atom_id res chain seq x y z
N MET A 1 -11.73 8.00 6.05
CA MET A 1 -11.32 7.43 4.74
C MET A 1 -11.13 5.93 4.90
N ARG A 2 -11.22 5.15 3.81
CA ARG A 2 -10.96 3.71 3.87
C ARG A 2 -9.46 3.47 3.80
N ILE A 3 -8.97 2.44 4.50
CA ILE A 3 -7.56 2.08 4.49
C ILE A 3 -7.37 0.94 3.51
N TYR A 4 -6.40 1.09 2.62
CA TYR A 4 -6.01 0.09 1.65
C TYR A 4 -4.54 -0.24 1.81
N GLU A 5 -4.20 -1.45 1.39
CA GLU A 5 -2.83 -1.83 1.09
C GLU A 5 -2.75 -2.29 -0.36
N THR A 6 -1.67 -1.94 -1.02
CA THR A 6 -1.29 -2.53 -2.30
C THR A 6 0.08 -3.15 -2.18
N MET A 7 0.15 -4.45 -2.39
CA MET A 7 1.41 -5.16 -2.58
C MET A 7 1.64 -5.35 -4.06
N PHE A 8 2.82 -4.99 -4.55
CA PHE A 8 3.23 -5.27 -5.92
C PHE A 8 4.63 -5.88 -5.95
N VAL A 9 4.88 -6.64 -7.01
CA VAL A 9 6.16 -7.28 -7.27
C VAL A 9 6.69 -6.87 -8.63
N VAL A 10 7.98 -6.53 -8.65
CA VAL A 10 8.70 -6.03 -9.83
C VAL A 10 9.73 -7.08 -10.27
N LYS A 11 10.03 -7.10 -11.57
CA LYS A 11 11.09 -7.93 -12.14
C LYS A 11 12.43 -7.73 -11.41
N PRO A 12 13.19 -8.79 -11.10
CA PRO A 12 14.48 -8.68 -10.43
C PRO A 12 15.62 -8.26 -11.38
N ASP A 13 15.39 -8.35 -12.69
CA ASP A 13 16.40 -8.19 -13.77
C ASP A 13 16.77 -6.73 -14.06
N ILE A 14 15.97 -5.78 -13.57
CA ILE A 14 16.21 -4.35 -13.74
C ILE A 14 17.11 -3.82 -12.61
N SER A 15 17.69 -2.65 -12.82
CA SER A 15 18.60 -2.05 -11.83
C SER A 15 17.87 -1.68 -10.53
N GLU A 16 18.61 -1.54 -9.44
CA GLU A 16 18.03 -1.12 -8.16
C GLU A 16 17.41 0.27 -8.23
N GLU A 17 18.07 1.20 -8.90
CA GLU A 17 17.58 2.56 -9.14
C GLU A 17 16.24 2.55 -9.90
N GLU A 18 16.11 1.72 -10.94
CA GLU A 18 14.85 1.58 -11.67
C GLU A 18 13.72 0.99 -10.80
N ARG A 19 14.03 0.04 -9.90
CA ARG A 19 13.04 -0.50 -8.95
C ARG A 19 12.57 0.55 -7.96
N GLU A 20 13.48 1.38 -7.48
CA GLU A 20 13.14 2.51 -6.60
C GLU A 20 12.28 3.54 -7.33
N ASN A 21 12.65 3.89 -8.57
CA ASN A 21 11.87 4.80 -9.40
C ASN A 21 10.46 4.27 -9.67
N LEU A 22 10.30 2.97 -9.92
CA LEU A 22 8.98 2.36 -10.07
C LEU A 22 8.17 2.42 -8.78
N ALA A 23 8.79 2.17 -7.62
CA ALA A 23 8.09 2.26 -6.34
C ALA A 23 7.67 3.70 -6.02
N ASN A 24 8.53 4.68 -6.25
CA ASN A 24 8.22 6.09 -6.10
C ASN A 24 7.12 6.53 -7.07
N GLY A 25 7.17 6.07 -8.33
CA GLY A 25 6.15 6.35 -9.32
C GLY A 25 4.76 5.79 -8.96
N VAL A 26 4.69 4.68 -8.22
CA VAL A 26 3.42 4.17 -7.67
C VAL A 26 2.90 5.08 -6.56
N VAL A 27 3.77 5.57 -5.68
CA VAL A 27 3.42 6.50 -4.59
C VAL A 27 2.91 7.82 -5.17
N GLU A 28 3.61 8.39 -6.16
CA GLU A 28 3.21 9.60 -6.87
C GLU A 28 1.86 9.40 -7.57
N PHE A 29 1.67 8.28 -8.26
CA PHE A 29 0.39 7.99 -8.92
C PHE A 29 -0.77 7.91 -7.92
N LEU A 30 -0.56 7.28 -6.77
CA LEU A 30 -1.55 7.21 -5.69
C LEU A 30 -1.90 8.62 -5.17
N GLN A 31 -0.92 9.49 -5.01
CA GLN A 31 -1.15 10.85 -4.52
C GLN A 31 -1.83 11.74 -5.57
N GLU A 32 -1.33 11.77 -6.81
CA GLU A 32 -1.78 12.71 -7.83
C GLU A 32 -3.07 12.29 -8.55
N LYS A 33 -3.21 11.01 -8.90
CA LYS A 33 -4.33 10.53 -9.72
C LYS A 33 -5.46 10.02 -8.86
N VAL A 34 -5.14 9.19 -7.87
CA VAL A 34 -6.14 8.59 -6.96
C VAL A 34 -6.54 9.58 -5.86
N GLY A 35 -5.71 10.57 -5.53
CA GLY A 35 -5.96 11.49 -4.41
C GLY A 35 -5.82 10.79 -3.05
N ALA A 36 -4.94 9.79 -2.98
CA ALA A 36 -4.72 9.00 -1.78
C ALA A 36 -3.68 9.65 -0.86
N GLN A 37 -3.91 9.56 0.44
CA GLN A 37 -2.89 9.86 1.45
C GLN A 37 -2.08 8.59 1.71
N VAL A 38 -0.78 8.62 1.44
CA VAL A 38 0.12 7.48 1.69
C VAL A 38 0.58 7.51 3.13
N ASP A 39 0.29 6.45 3.88
CA ASP A 39 0.64 6.33 5.31
C ASP A 39 2.04 5.73 5.48
N LYS A 40 2.36 4.69 4.69
CA LYS A 40 3.59 3.93 4.84
C LYS A 40 3.97 3.21 3.55
N VAL A 41 5.27 3.19 3.25
CA VAL A 41 5.86 2.41 2.15
C VAL A 41 6.87 1.45 2.75
N ASP A 42 6.64 0.15 2.61
CA ASP A 42 7.52 -0.92 3.06
C ASP A 42 8.20 -1.57 1.85
N ARG A 43 9.49 -1.25 1.66
CA ARG A 43 10.36 -1.89 0.66
C ARG A 43 10.92 -3.18 1.25
N LEU A 44 10.46 -4.32 0.77
CA LEU A 44 10.86 -5.65 1.26
C LEU A 44 12.07 -6.21 0.52
N GLY A 45 12.41 -5.64 -0.64
CA GLY A 45 13.54 -6.06 -1.46
C GLY A 45 13.28 -7.36 -2.21
N ILE A 46 14.35 -7.90 -2.80
CA ILE A 46 14.31 -9.14 -3.56
C ILE A 46 14.07 -10.33 -2.64
N LYS A 47 13.03 -11.12 -2.94
CA LYS A 47 12.70 -12.36 -2.25
C LYS A 47 12.44 -13.47 -3.24
N LYS A 48 12.78 -14.70 -2.85
CA LYS A 48 12.53 -15.91 -3.63
C LYS A 48 11.04 -16.23 -3.65
N THR A 49 10.50 -16.46 -4.84
CA THR A 49 9.10 -16.84 -5.04
C THR A 49 8.93 -18.34 -4.85
N ALA A 50 7.76 -18.78 -4.38
CA ALA A 50 7.48 -20.21 -4.19
C ALA A 50 7.37 -20.98 -5.53
N TYR A 51 6.96 -20.27 -6.58
CA TYR A 51 6.90 -20.74 -7.96
C TYR A 51 7.36 -19.61 -8.90
N PRO A 52 7.80 -19.93 -10.13
CA PRO A 52 8.20 -18.91 -11.09
C PRO A 52 7.06 -17.95 -11.39
N LEU A 53 7.29 -16.65 -11.18
CA LEU A 53 6.42 -15.60 -11.70
C LEU A 53 6.88 -15.27 -13.11
N GLU A 54 6.09 -15.70 -14.10
CA GLU A 54 6.50 -15.78 -15.51
C GLU A 54 7.75 -16.66 -15.68
N LYS A 55 8.93 -16.02 -15.76
CA LYS A 55 10.25 -16.66 -15.91
C LYS A 55 11.18 -16.45 -14.71
N TYR A 56 10.74 -15.72 -13.68
CA TYR A 56 11.57 -15.30 -12.56
C TYR A 56 11.27 -16.11 -11.30
N ASN A 57 12.32 -16.59 -10.64
CA ASN A 57 12.23 -17.29 -9.34
C ASN A 57 12.40 -16.35 -8.14
N GLU A 58 12.62 -15.07 -8.42
CA GLU A 58 12.84 -14.00 -7.44
C GLU A 58 12.09 -12.76 -7.93
N ALA A 59 11.66 -11.90 -7.01
CA ALA A 59 11.02 -10.64 -7.34
C ALA A 59 11.27 -9.61 -6.22
N ASP A 60 11.30 -8.32 -6.57
CA ASP A 60 11.35 -7.24 -5.58
C ASP A 60 9.94 -6.92 -5.07
N TYR A 61 9.73 -7.04 -3.77
CA TYR A 61 8.44 -6.84 -3.12
C TYR A 61 8.35 -5.45 -2.51
N THR A 62 7.23 -4.76 -2.75
CA THR A 62 6.90 -3.50 -2.07
C THR A 62 5.45 -3.51 -1.64
N VAL A 63 5.21 -2.98 -0.45
CA VAL A 63 3.86 -2.79 0.10
C VAL A 63 3.65 -1.31 0.38
N VAL A 64 2.54 -0.77 -0.11
CA VAL A 64 2.14 0.62 0.14
C VAL A 64 0.83 0.62 0.89
N TYR A 65 0.79 1.29 2.03
CA TYR A 65 -0.40 1.54 2.82
C TYR A 65 -0.88 2.96 2.55
N PHE A 66 -2.15 3.10 2.20
CA PHE A 66 -2.72 4.41 1.85
C PHE A 66 -4.20 4.49 2.19
N ARG A 67 -4.70 5.73 2.30
CA ARG A 67 -6.10 6.06 2.56
C ARG A 67 -6.70 6.73 1.36
N CYS A 68 -7.86 6.26 0.91
CA CYS A 68 -8.62 6.94 -0.14
C CYS A 68 -10.14 6.66 -0.01
N THR A 69 -10.94 7.32 -0.85
CA THR A 69 -12.39 7.09 -0.95
C THR A 69 -12.72 5.77 -1.65
N GLY A 70 -11.84 5.32 -2.56
CA GLY A 70 -11.94 4.06 -3.30
C GLY A 70 -12.47 4.19 -4.74
N GLU A 71 -12.86 5.39 -5.16
CA GLU A 71 -13.50 5.62 -6.47
C GLU A 71 -12.55 5.36 -7.65
N LYS A 72 -11.25 5.62 -7.47
CA LYS A 72 -10.23 5.54 -8.52
C LYS A 72 -9.29 4.33 -8.41
N LEU A 73 -9.68 3.29 -7.68
CA LEU A 73 -8.85 2.09 -7.55
C LEU A 73 -8.67 1.35 -8.88
N THR A 74 -9.64 1.44 -9.79
CA THR A 74 -9.53 0.87 -11.15
C THR A 74 -8.42 1.52 -11.97
N GLU A 75 -8.12 2.81 -11.75
CA GLU A 75 -7.02 3.50 -12.42
C GLU A 75 -5.66 2.95 -11.97
N LEU A 76 -5.54 2.59 -10.69
CA LEU A 76 -4.34 1.95 -10.14
C LEU A 76 -4.12 0.56 -10.76
N GLU A 77 -5.17 -0.24 -10.92
CA GLU A 77 -5.04 -1.52 -11.63
C GLU A 77 -4.59 -1.34 -13.08
N THR A 78 -5.10 -0.30 -13.75
CA THR A 78 -4.71 0.02 -15.12
C THR A 78 -3.25 0.48 -15.18
N TYR A 79 -2.80 1.29 -14.22
CA TYR A 79 -1.41 1.73 -14.09
C TYR A 79 -0.44 0.54 -14.03
N PHE A 80 -0.77 -0.52 -13.30
CA PHE A 80 0.03 -1.73 -13.25
C PHE A 80 -0.04 -2.53 -14.55
N LYS A 81 -1.23 -2.69 -15.14
CA LYS A 81 -1.41 -3.46 -16.39
C LYS A 81 -0.62 -2.90 -17.57
N VAL A 82 -0.49 -1.58 -17.67
CA VAL A 82 0.23 -0.94 -18.79
C VAL A 82 1.75 -1.02 -18.66
N ARG A 83 2.26 -1.40 -17.49
CA ARG A 83 3.69 -1.44 -17.20
C ARG A 83 4.18 -2.88 -17.04
N PRO A 84 4.90 -3.44 -18.04
CA PRO A 84 5.32 -4.84 -18.03
C PRO A 84 6.37 -5.14 -16.95
N GLU A 85 6.92 -4.14 -16.27
CA GLU A 85 7.86 -4.29 -15.16
C GLU A 85 7.22 -4.90 -13.92
N PHE A 86 5.90 -4.70 -13.73
CA PHE A 86 5.13 -5.27 -12.64
C PHE A 86 4.67 -6.69 -13.02
N LEU A 87 5.16 -7.68 -12.27
CA LEU A 87 4.82 -9.09 -12.50
C LEU A 87 3.45 -9.45 -11.92
N ARG A 88 3.11 -8.86 -10.77
CA ARG A 88 1.86 -9.09 -10.05
C ARG A 88 1.61 -7.99 -9.05
N TRP A 89 0.34 -7.70 -8.79
CA TRP A 89 -0.11 -6.80 -7.74
C TRP A 89 -1.37 -7.34 -7.08
N GLN A 90 -1.59 -6.93 -5.84
CA GLN A 90 -2.80 -7.23 -5.08
C GLN A 90 -3.14 -6.00 -4.25
N THR A 91 -4.39 -5.56 -4.34
CA THR A 91 -4.91 -4.43 -3.56
C THR A 91 -5.99 -4.96 -2.63
N PHE A 92 -5.84 -4.73 -1.33
CA PHE A 92 -6.79 -5.16 -0.31
C PHE A 92 -7.27 -3.96 0.49
N ARG A 93 -8.55 -4.00 0.89
CA ARG A 93 -9.08 -3.08 1.89
C ARG A 93 -8.78 -3.62 3.29
N ARG A 94 -8.11 -2.82 4.11
CA ARG A 94 -7.69 -3.17 5.48
C ARG A 94 -8.73 -2.77 6.50
N GLU A 95 -9.84 -3.51 6.52
CA GLU A 95 -10.92 -3.31 7.51
C GLU A 95 -10.47 -3.54 8.96
N ASP A 96 -9.44 -4.36 9.16
CA ASP A 96 -8.84 -4.62 10.47
C ASP A 96 -8.15 -3.37 11.03
N LEU A 97 -7.43 -2.61 10.20
CA LEU A 97 -6.82 -1.34 10.58
C LEU A 97 -7.88 -0.27 10.82
N GLU A 98 -8.93 -0.22 9.98
CA GLU A 98 -10.07 0.68 10.18
C GLU A 98 -10.76 0.43 11.55
N LYS A 99 -10.91 -0.85 11.95
CA LYS A 99 -11.47 -1.21 13.26
C LYS A 99 -10.55 -0.87 14.42
N LYS A 100 -9.23 -0.99 14.23
CA LYS A 100 -8.23 -0.66 15.26
C LYS A 100 -8.21 0.83 15.56
N GLU A 101 -8.22 1.69 14.54
CA GLU A 101 -8.29 3.14 14.71
C GLU A 101 -9.57 3.57 15.44
N LYS A 102 -10.72 2.99 15.07
CA LYS A 102 -11.99 3.25 15.78
C LYS A 102 -11.94 2.83 17.25
N LYS A 103 -11.27 1.73 17.59
CA LYS A 103 -11.11 1.29 18.98
C LYS A 103 -10.14 2.18 19.78
N GLN A 104 -9.11 2.72 19.13
CA GLN A 104 -8.16 3.64 19.75
C GLN A 104 -8.80 5.01 20.01
N GLY A 105 -9.47 5.60 19.02
CA GLY A 105 -10.20 6.86 19.22
C GLY A 105 -11.28 6.74 20.31
N LYS A 106 -11.98 5.60 20.38
CA LYS A 106 -12.97 5.34 21.44
C LYS A 106 -12.35 5.10 22.83
N LYS A 107 -11.06 4.79 22.93
CA LYS A 107 -10.34 4.72 24.21
C LYS A 107 -9.85 6.10 24.65
N GLU A 108 -9.38 6.92 23.71
CA GLU A 108 -8.92 8.29 23.96
C GLU A 108 -10.06 9.23 24.35
N GLU A 109 -11.22 9.12 23.69
CA GLU A 109 -12.43 9.88 24.08
C GLU A 109 -12.93 9.50 25.49
N VAL A 110 -12.73 8.25 25.91
CA VAL A 110 -13.14 7.80 27.25
C VAL A 110 -12.16 8.28 28.33
N SER A 111 -10.84 8.33 28.06
CA SER A 111 -9.88 8.88 29.02
C SER A 111 -10.06 10.38 29.24
N GLU A 112 -10.24 11.17 28.18
CA GLU A 112 -10.48 12.63 28.32
C GLU A 112 -11.78 12.93 29.07
N ASN A 113 -12.81 12.10 28.90
CA ASN A 113 -14.09 12.30 29.56
C ASN A 113 -14.11 11.76 31.00
N THR A 114 -13.12 10.96 31.40
CA THR A 114 -12.96 10.52 32.80
C THR A 114 -12.15 11.56 33.59
N GLU A 115 -11.14 12.17 32.97
CA GLU A 115 -10.35 13.25 33.57
C GLU A 115 -11.17 14.54 33.79
N LYS A 116 -12.12 14.87 32.92
CA LYS A 116 -13.03 16.02 33.08
C LYS A 116 -14.15 15.85 34.12
N VAL A 117 -14.34 14.64 34.65
CA VAL A 117 -15.36 14.35 35.68
C VAL A 117 -14.74 14.35 37.08
N GLU A 118 -13.41 14.28 37.18
CA GLU A 118 -12.65 14.33 38.44
C GLU A 118 -12.14 15.74 38.79
N GLU A 119 -12.36 16.76 37.94
CA GLU A 119 -12.11 18.19 38.18
C GLU A 119 -13.44 18.96 38.39
#